data_AF-A0A382ELM5-F1
#
_entry.id   AF-A0A382ELM5-F1
#
_cell.length_a   1.000
_cell.length_b   1.000
_cell.length_c   1.000
_cell.angle_alpha   90.00
_cell.angle_beta   90.00
_cell.angle_gamma   90.00
#
_symmetry.space_group_name_H-M   'P 1'
#
loop_
_entity.id
_entity.type
_entity.pdbx_description
1 polymer ?
#
loop_
_entity_poly.entity_id
_entity_poly.type
_entity_poly.pdbx_seq_one_letter_code
_entity_poly.pdbx_strand_id
1 'polypeptide(L)'
;GYNVPNFKEEPETDEEKDVQTRYAKVLGSAVNPVLREGNSDRRVAAPVKTYAQKNPHPMGEWSPDSKSHVAHMDDGDFYGSEQSHVMDAASEVRIELEGNGETIILKDGLKLLEGEVIDAAVMSAKALRKFIGREITDAKEQGVLFSLHMKATMMKVSDPIIFGHCVSVFYADIFDKHAESLKSIGFEPNNGIGDLYAKLEELPADVQATINADIETLYSERPALAMVNSDYGITNLHVPSDVIIDASMPAMIRTSGRMWGPDGEPCDTKAAIPDRSYAGVYRETIDFCKTHGAFDVPTMGNVSNVGLMAKKAQEYGSHDKTFEIPHAGTVRLKDGEGNALLSHKVETGDIWRMCQTKDVAIADWVKLAVTRAQATGSKTIFWLDENRAHDRNLIAKVNQYLPSHDTAGLDIEILSPVEATRLTCQRCKDGLDTISVTGNVLRDYLTDLFPILELGTSAKMLSIVPLLAGGGLFETGAGGSAPKHVQQFNAENHLRWDSLGEFLAIAVSLEDLGDKTGNTKALLLSQTLDEATSRFLEENKSPSRKVNELDNRGSHF
;
A
#
# COMPACT_ATOMS: atom_id res chain seq x y z
N GLY A 1 -12.04 14.86 30.35
CA GLY A 1 -11.89 16.33 30.42
C GLY A 1 -12.45 17.02 29.19
N TYR A 2 -12.20 16.50 27.99
CA TYR A 2 -12.79 17.00 26.76
C TYR A 2 -14.15 16.33 26.49
N ASN A 3 -15.21 17.12 26.32
CA ASN A 3 -16.57 16.65 26.08
C ASN A 3 -16.83 16.44 24.57
N VAL A 4 -16.08 15.53 23.94
CA VAL A 4 -16.27 15.15 22.54
C VAL A 4 -17.40 14.12 22.42
N PRO A 5 -18.22 14.16 21.35
CA PRO A 5 -19.30 13.19 21.16
C PRO A 5 -18.73 11.79 20.92
N ASN A 6 -19.46 10.76 21.36
CA ASN A 6 -19.10 9.37 21.12
C ASN A 6 -19.24 9.03 19.62
N PHE A 7 -18.31 8.23 19.10
CA PHE A 7 -18.46 7.64 17.78
C PHE A 7 -19.41 6.43 17.89
N LYS A 8 -20.50 6.44 17.14
CA LYS A 8 -21.41 5.30 16.99
C LYS A 8 -21.18 4.64 15.64
N GLU A 9 -20.96 3.32 15.66
CA GLU A 9 -20.78 2.51 14.44
C GLU A 9 -22.08 2.43 13.65
N GLU A 10 -23.21 2.24 14.34
CA GLU A 10 -24.55 2.23 13.77
C GLU A 10 -25.35 3.46 14.25
N PRO A 11 -25.33 4.57 13.50
CA PRO A 11 -26.06 5.77 13.88
C PRO A 11 -27.55 5.64 13.53
N GLU A 12 -28.42 5.82 14.51
CA GLU A 12 -29.89 5.71 14.33
C GLU A 12 -30.53 7.08 14.09
N THR A 13 -29.98 8.14 14.68
CA THR A 13 -30.50 9.51 14.57
C THR A 13 -29.71 10.38 13.60
N ASP A 14 -30.31 11.49 13.16
CA ASP A 14 -29.63 12.44 12.27
C ASP A 14 -28.44 13.12 12.95
N GLU A 15 -28.53 13.36 14.27
CA GLU A 15 -27.40 13.86 15.06
C GLU A 15 -26.23 12.87 15.10
N GLU A 16 -26.54 11.57 15.23
CA GLU A 16 -25.53 10.51 15.25
C GLU A 16 -24.88 10.36 13.87
N LYS A 17 -25.66 10.48 12.79
CA LYS A 17 -25.16 10.50 11.40
C LYS A 17 -24.27 11.71 11.13
N ASP A 18 -24.61 12.89 11.65
CA ASP A 18 -23.75 14.07 11.57
C ASP A 18 -22.41 13.85 12.32
N VAL A 19 -22.47 13.32 13.54
CA VAL A 19 -21.28 13.00 14.34
C VAL A 19 -20.38 12.01 13.58
N GLN A 20 -20.96 10.95 13.03
CA GLN A 20 -20.23 9.96 12.24
C GLN A 20 -19.60 10.61 11.00
N THR A 21 -20.34 11.48 10.30
CA THR A 21 -19.86 12.22 9.13
C THR A 21 -18.67 13.13 9.48
N ARG A 22 -18.68 13.77 10.65
CA ARG A 22 -17.55 14.59 11.13
C ARG A 22 -16.33 13.73 11.50
N TYR A 23 -16.53 12.61 12.20
CA TYR A 23 -15.44 11.68 12.48
C TYR A 23 -14.84 11.08 11.21
N ALA A 24 -15.65 10.76 10.20
CA ALA A 24 -15.18 10.23 8.92
C ALA A 24 -14.17 11.15 8.19
N LYS A 25 -14.14 12.46 8.51
CA LYS A 25 -13.17 13.43 7.99
C LYS A 25 -11.81 13.39 8.70
N VAL A 26 -11.75 12.85 9.93
CA VAL A 26 -10.52 12.77 10.74
C VAL A 26 -10.00 11.33 10.92
N LEU A 27 -10.80 10.33 10.55
CA LEU A 27 -10.40 8.92 10.53
C LEU A 27 -9.60 8.58 9.26
N GLY A 28 -8.70 7.59 9.38
CA GLY A 28 -7.85 7.11 8.28
C GLY A 28 -6.74 8.12 7.89
N SER A 29 -6.29 8.06 6.64
CA SER A 29 -5.26 8.97 6.11
C SER A 29 -5.83 10.35 5.80
N ALA A 30 -6.06 11.19 6.83
CA ALA A 30 -6.65 12.51 6.67
C ALA A 30 -5.63 13.62 6.32
N VAL A 31 -4.36 13.44 6.69
CA VAL A 31 -3.30 14.47 6.54
C VAL A 31 -2.61 14.41 5.18
N ASN A 32 -2.11 13.24 4.79
CA ASN A 32 -1.34 13.07 3.55
C ASN A 32 -2.08 13.58 2.29
N PRO A 33 -3.38 13.30 2.10
CA PRO A 33 -4.10 13.77 0.91
C PRO A 33 -4.29 15.29 0.84
N VAL A 34 -4.02 16.03 1.92
CA VAL A 34 -4.07 17.50 1.97
C VAL A 34 -2.70 18.12 1.72
N LEU A 35 -1.62 17.49 2.21
CA LEU A 35 -0.26 18.02 2.08
C LEU A 35 0.40 17.64 0.74
N ARG A 36 0.06 16.48 0.17
CA ARG A 36 0.64 15.95 -1.08
C ARG A 36 0.07 16.64 -2.33
N GLU A 37 0.33 17.93 -2.42
CA GLU A 37 -0.02 18.82 -3.54
C GLU A 37 1.08 18.85 -4.60
N GLY A 38 1.82 17.75 -4.73
CA GLY A 38 2.96 17.53 -5.62
C GLY A 38 3.23 16.03 -5.77
N ASN A 39 4.05 15.67 -6.75
CA ASN A 39 4.44 14.27 -6.98
C ASN A 39 5.62 13.86 -6.09
N SER A 40 5.89 12.56 -6.01
CA SER A 40 6.88 11.99 -5.11
C SER A 40 8.24 11.81 -5.80
N ASP A 41 9.32 12.29 -5.19
CA ASP A 41 10.70 11.85 -5.42
C ASP A 41 11.19 11.11 -4.16
N ARG A 42 11.23 9.78 -4.24
CA ARG A 42 11.67 8.92 -3.13
C ARG A 42 12.92 8.15 -3.53
N ARG A 43 13.98 8.28 -2.73
CA ARG A 43 15.31 7.71 -3.06
C ARG A 43 16.18 7.55 -1.82
N VAL A 44 17.18 6.68 -1.92
CA VAL A 44 18.18 6.50 -0.87
C VAL A 44 19.18 7.64 -0.94
N ALA A 45 19.57 8.19 0.22
CA ALA A 45 20.68 9.14 0.28
C ALA A 45 22.03 8.41 0.18
N ALA A 46 23.00 8.97 -0.53
CA ALA A 46 24.31 8.33 -0.76
C ALA A 46 25.04 7.89 0.54
N PRO A 47 25.02 8.67 1.65
CA PRO A 47 25.61 8.23 2.92
C PRO A 47 24.94 6.97 3.48
N VAL A 48 23.62 6.87 3.34
CA VAL A 48 22.83 5.72 3.82
C VAL A 48 23.15 4.47 2.99
N LYS A 49 23.22 4.58 1.66
CA LYS A 49 23.61 3.46 0.78
C LYS A 49 25.03 2.98 1.10
N THR A 50 25.98 3.90 1.23
CA THR A 50 27.37 3.58 1.57
C THR A 50 27.47 2.88 2.92
N TYR A 51 26.70 3.34 3.91
CA TYR A 51 26.64 2.69 5.22
C TYR A 51 26.10 1.26 5.13
N ALA A 52 25.00 1.05 4.39
CA ALA A 52 24.42 -0.28 4.20
C ALA A 52 25.38 -1.24 3.49
N GLN A 53 26.14 -0.76 2.50
CA GLN A 53 27.15 -1.57 1.81
C GLN A 53 28.30 -2.00 2.74
N LYS A 54 28.75 -1.10 3.62
CA LYS A 54 29.81 -1.39 4.61
C LYS A 54 29.29 -2.22 5.80
N ASN A 55 28.00 -2.15 6.11
CA ASN A 55 27.34 -2.78 7.25
C ASN A 55 26.08 -3.52 6.80
N PRO A 56 26.22 -4.62 6.02
CA PRO A 56 25.09 -5.30 5.43
C PRO A 56 24.17 -5.87 6.51
N HIS A 57 22.88 -5.64 6.35
CA HIS A 57 21.86 -6.20 7.22
C HIS A 57 21.56 -7.65 6.81
N PRO A 58 20.99 -8.48 7.70
CA PRO A 58 20.66 -9.85 7.37
C PRO A 58 19.62 -9.94 6.24
N MET A 59 19.92 -10.78 5.25
CA MET A 59 19.05 -11.22 4.17
C MET A 59 18.89 -12.74 4.26
N GLY A 60 17.66 -13.23 4.30
CA GLY A 60 17.38 -14.67 4.38
C GLY A 60 17.73 -15.37 3.08
N GLU A 61 18.37 -16.54 3.18
CA GLU A 61 18.72 -17.35 2.00
C GLU A 61 17.48 -17.81 1.24
N TRP A 62 17.53 -17.76 -0.08
CA TRP A 62 16.46 -18.24 -0.96
C TRP A 62 16.80 -19.60 -1.54
N SER A 63 15.86 -20.53 -1.42
CA SER A 63 15.94 -21.84 -2.05
C SER A 63 15.17 -21.85 -3.37
N PRO A 64 15.71 -22.45 -4.45
CA PRO A 64 14.95 -22.68 -5.68
C PRO A 64 13.76 -23.63 -5.46
N ASP A 65 13.80 -24.45 -4.41
CA ASP A 65 12.71 -25.37 -4.03
C ASP A 65 11.66 -24.71 -3.12
N SER A 66 11.77 -23.40 -2.84
CA SER A 66 10.78 -22.68 -2.04
C SER A 66 9.40 -22.79 -2.67
N LYS A 67 8.42 -23.18 -1.85
CA LYS A 67 7.01 -23.24 -2.25
C LYS A 67 6.32 -21.89 -2.16
N SER A 68 6.97 -20.87 -1.62
CA SER A 68 6.35 -19.56 -1.44
C SER A 68 6.00 -18.91 -2.76
N HIS A 69 4.79 -18.36 -2.89
CA HIS A 69 4.34 -17.72 -4.13
C HIS A 69 3.21 -16.74 -3.83
N VAL A 70 3.00 -15.81 -4.76
CA VAL A 70 1.81 -14.96 -4.78
C VAL A 70 0.67 -15.70 -5.46
N ALA A 71 -0.51 -15.65 -4.87
CA ALA A 71 -1.75 -16.06 -5.49
C ALA A 71 -2.65 -14.85 -5.72
N HIS A 72 -3.20 -14.71 -6.93
CA HIS A 72 -4.13 -13.64 -7.30
C HIS A 72 -5.26 -14.23 -8.15
N MET A 73 -6.34 -13.47 -8.35
CA MET A 73 -7.46 -13.87 -9.20
C MET A 73 -7.03 -13.99 -10.67
N ASP A 74 -7.74 -14.79 -11.45
CA ASP A 74 -7.52 -14.96 -12.90
C ASP A 74 -8.54 -14.17 -13.74
N ASP A 75 -9.67 -13.82 -13.15
CA ASP A 75 -10.77 -13.03 -13.70
C ASP A 75 -11.61 -12.44 -12.57
N GLY A 76 -12.51 -11.50 -12.90
CA GLY A 76 -13.50 -10.96 -11.95
C GLY A 76 -12.93 -10.01 -10.90
N ASP A 77 -11.69 -9.55 -11.03
CA ASP A 77 -11.05 -8.53 -10.19
C ASP A 77 -11.13 -7.13 -10.83
N PHE A 78 -10.57 -6.11 -10.18
CA PHE A 78 -10.59 -4.75 -10.72
C PHE A 78 -9.80 -4.67 -12.03
N TYR A 79 -8.64 -5.33 -12.09
CA TYR A 79 -7.82 -5.39 -13.31
C TYR A 79 -8.63 -5.86 -14.52
N GLY A 80 -9.39 -6.96 -14.37
CA GLY A 80 -10.10 -7.59 -15.49
C GLY A 80 -11.35 -6.85 -15.98
N SER A 81 -11.86 -5.89 -15.20
CA SER A 81 -13.10 -5.15 -15.50
C SER A 81 -12.87 -3.65 -15.74
N GLU A 82 -11.63 -3.19 -15.65
CA GLU A 82 -11.28 -1.78 -15.74
C GLU A 82 -11.68 -1.17 -17.09
N GLN A 83 -12.40 -0.06 -17.03
CA GLN A 83 -12.65 0.85 -18.15
C GLN A 83 -12.09 2.22 -17.79
N SER A 84 -11.61 2.97 -18.78
CA SER A 84 -11.06 4.30 -18.55
C SER A 84 -11.41 5.25 -19.70
N HIS A 85 -11.55 6.53 -19.36
CA HIS A 85 -11.92 7.60 -20.27
C HIS A 85 -11.10 8.87 -19.94
N VAL A 86 -10.75 9.64 -20.96
CA VAL A 86 -10.11 10.96 -20.81
C VAL A 86 -11.15 12.01 -21.14
N MET A 87 -11.40 12.92 -20.21
CA MET A 87 -12.43 13.94 -20.37
C MET A 87 -12.06 14.94 -21.48
N ASP A 88 -12.93 15.10 -22.47
CA ASP A 88 -12.75 16.09 -23.54
C ASP A 88 -12.99 17.53 -23.08
N ALA A 89 -13.82 17.70 -22.05
CA ALA A 89 -14.15 18.99 -21.44
C ALA A 89 -14.49 18.81 -19.96
N ALA A 90 -14.42 19.90 -19.19
CA ALA A 90 -14.88 19.88 -17.80
C ALA A 90 -16.38 19.58 -17.73
N SER A 91 -16.78 18.71 -16.81
CA SER A 91 -18.15 18.25 -16.65
C SER A 91 -18.46 17.93 -15.20
N GLU A 92 -19.75 17.98 -14.85
CA GLU A 92 -20.25 17.46 -13.58
C GLU A 92 -20.93 16.12 -13.86
N VAL A 93 -20.47 15.08 -13.18
CA VAL A 93 -20.87 13.69 -13.43
C VAL A 93 -21.54 13.09 -12.20
N ARG A 94 -22.34 12.05 -12.44
CA ARG A 94 -23.02 11.27 -11.39
C ARG A 94 -22.84 9.77 -11.60
N ILE A 95 -22.83 9.02 -10.51
CA ILE A 95 -22.72 7.56 -10.47
C ILE A 95 -24.07 7.00 -10.04
N GLU A 96 -24.66 6.17 -10.88
CA GLU A 96 -25.99 5.58 -10.67
C GLU A 96 -25.95 4.06 -10.81
N LEU A 97 -26.68 3.35 -9.93
CA LEU A 97 -26.99 1.94 -10.07
C LEU A 97 -28.41 1.78 -10.61
N GLU A 98 -28.55 1.17 -11.78
CA GLU A 98 -29.84 0.84 -12.39
C GLU A 98 -30.11 -0.66 -12.25
N GLY A 99 -31.20 -1.03 -11.60
CA GLY A 99 -31.58 -2.44 -11.39
C GLY A 99 -32.92 -2.58 -10.67
N ASN A 100 -33.59 -3.73 -10.82
CA ASN A 100 -34.88 -4.01 -10.16
C ASN A 100 -36.01 -2.98 -10.43
N GLY A 101 -35.93 -2.23 -11.54
CA GLY A 101 -36.89 -1.16 -11.84
C GLY A 101 -36.65 0.14 -11.05
N GLU A 102 -35.55 0.25 -10.33
CA GLU A 102 -35.13 1.41 -9.55
C GLU A 102 -33.77 1.95 -10.03
N THR A 103 -33.54 3.24 -9.78
CA THR A 103 -32.24 3.90 -9.94
C THR A 103 -31.78 4.44 -8.59
N ILE A 104 -30.64 3.96 -8.10
CA ILE A 104 -30.00 4.46 -6.88
C ILE A 104 -28.85 5.39 -7.27
N ILE A 105 -28.86 6.62 -6.76
CA ILE A 105 -27.73 7.54 -6.92
C ILE A 105 -26.67 7.17 -5.88
N LEU A 106 -25.56 6.60 -6.33
CA LEU A 106 -24.42 6.26 -5.47
C LEU A 106 -23.58 7.49 -5.15
N LYS A 107 -23.45 8.40 -6.12
CA LYS A 107 -22.79 9.69 -5.93
C LYS A 107 -23.30 10.72 -6.94
N ASP A 108 -23.47 11.94 -6.49
CA ASP A 108 -23.87 13.07 -7.32
C ASP A 108 -22.87 14.23 -7.23
N GLY A 109 -22.91 15.11 -8.23
CA GLY A 109 -22.15 16.37 -8.24
C GLY A 109 -20.63 16.24 -8.29
N LEU A 110 -20.10 15.16 -8.88
CA LEU A 110 -18.67 14.96 -9.00
C LEU A 110 -18.12 15.82 -10.14
N LYS A 111 -17.27 16.79 -9.82
CA LYS A 111 -16.65 17.68 -10.82
C LYS A 111 -15.40 17.06 -11.41
N LEU A 112 -15.36 16.97 -12.74
CA LEU A 112 -14.21 16.52 -13.52
C LEU A 112 -13.68 17.67 -14.38
N LEU A 113 -12.36 17.67 -14.60
CA LEU A 113 -11.67 18.67 -15.41
C LEU A 113 -11.45 18.17 -16.84
N GLU A 114 -11.28 19.11 -17.76
CA GLU A 114 -10.75 18.81 -19.10
C GLU A 114 -9.39 18.09 -18.99
N GLY A 115 -9.21 17.04 -19.79
CA GLY A 115 -8.02 16.22 -19.82
C GLY A 115 -7.83 15.27 -18.62
N GLU A 116 -8.72 15.32 -17.61
CA GLU A 116 -8.69 14.40 -16.46
C GLU A 116 -8.93 12.96 -16.93
N VAL A 117 -8.08 12.05 -16.49
CA VAL A 117 -8.24 10.62 -16.72
C VAL A 117 -9.10 10.06 -15.60
N ILE A 118 -10.16 9.37 -15.97
CA ILE A 118 -11.04 8.65 -15.05
C ILE A 118 -11.04 7.17 -15.40
N ASP A 119 -11.22 6.34 -14.39
CA ASP A 119 -11.31 4.90 -14.54
C ASP A 119 -12.32 4.33 -13.55
N ALA A 120 -12.96 3.24 -13.92
CA ALA A 120 -13.86 2.51 -13.06
C ALA A 120 -13.73 1.00 -13.27
N ALA A 121 -13.87 0.25 -12.19
CA ALA A 121 -13.70 -1.19 -12.18
C ALA A 121 -14.57 -1.85 -11.11
N VAL A 122 -14.80 -3.15 -11.28
CA VAL A 122 -15.60 -4.00 -10.40
C VAL A 122 -14.81 -5.22 -9.96
N MET A 123 -14.76 -5.48 -8.66
CA MET A 123 -14.38 -6.78 -8.13
C MET A 123 -15.64 -7.59 -7.83
N SER A 124 -15.78 -8.73 -8.49
CA SER A 124 -16.90 -9.65 -8.27
C SER A 124 -16.75 -10.38 -6.95
N ALA A 125 -17.73 -10.23 -6.05
CA ALA A 125 -17.72 -10.93 -4.76
C ALA A 125 -17.74 -12.45 -4.95
N LYS A 126 -18.50 -12.92 -5.94
CA LYS A 126 -18.57 -14.34 -6.29
C LYS A 126 -17.23 -14.89 -6.77
N ALA A 127 -16.56 -14.17 -7.68
CA ALA A 127 -15.24 -14.59 -8.18
C ALA A 127 -14.19 -14.55 -7.07
N LEU A 128 -14.19 -13.51 -6.25
CA LEU A 128 -13.31 -13.36 -5.08
C LEU A 128 -13.47 -14.51 -4.09
N ARG A 129 -14.70 -14.84 -3.69
CA ARG A 129 -14.97 -15.93 -2.74
C ARG A 129 -14.57 -17.30 -3.30
N LYS A 130 -14.79 -17.52 -4.60
CA LYS A 130 -14.35 -18.74 -5.30
C LYS A 130 -12.82 -18.85 -5.32
N PHE A 131 -12.13 -17.74 -5.62
CA PHE A 131 -10.67 -17.65 -5.56
C PHE A 131 -10.16 -18.00 -4.16
N ILE A 132 -10.66 -17.32 -3.12
CA ILE A 132 -10.25 -17.57 -1.72
C ILE A 132 -10.44 -19.03 -1.34
N GLY A 133 -11.60 -19.63 -1.63
CA GLY A 133 -11.87 -21.04 -1.31
C GLY A 133 -10.92 -22.01 -2.02
N ARG A 134 -10.60 -21.74 -3.29
CA ARG A 134 -9.59 -22.49 -4.05
C ARG A 134 -8.22 -22.37 -3.40
N GLU A 135 -7.80 -21.15 -3.07
CA GLU A 135 -6.46 -20.89 -2.54
C GLU A 135 -6.25 -21.43 -1.13
N ILE A 136 -7.27 -21.41 -0.28
CA ILE A 136 -7.25 -22.05 1.05
C ILE A 136 -7.07 -23.57 0.91
N THR A 137 -7.79 -24.20 -0.03
CA THR A 137 -7.69 -25.64 -0.27
C THR A 137 -6.30 -26.00 -0.76
N ASP A 138 -5.80 -25.29 -1.77
CA ASP A 138 -4.49 -25.56 -2.36
C ASP A 138 -3.33 -25.25 -1.37
N ALA A 139 -3.45 -24.25 -0.50
CA ALA A 139 -2.46 -24.00 0.56
C ALA A 139 -2.35 -25.20 1.51
N LYS A 140 -3.48 -25.83 1.86
CA LYS A 140 -3.51 -27.04 2.70
C LYS A 140 -2.86 -28.22 1.99
N GLU A 141 -3.20 -28.44 0.72
CA GLU A 141 -2.66 -29.53 -0.09
C GLU A 141 -1.14 -29.43 -0.27
N GLN A 142 -0.62 -28.20 -0.44
CA GLN A 142 0.82 -27.95 -0.57
C GLN A 142 1.57 -27.96 0.76
N GLY A 143 0.86 -27.86 1.89
CA GLY A 143 1.43 -27.75 3.22
C GLY A 143 2.19 -26.45 3.45
N VAL A 144 1.65 -25.33 2.95
CA VAL A 144 2.21 -23.98 3.14
C VAL A 144 1.26 -23.13 3.98
N LEU A 145 1.77 -22.06 4.57
CA LEU A 145 0.91 -21.08 5.24
C LEU A 145 -0.02 -20.41 4.22
N PHE A 146 -1.22 -20.07 4.65
CA PHE A 146 -2.08 -19.11 3.94
C PHE A 146 -1.90 -17.73 4.57
N SER A 147 -1.61 -16.72 3.74
CA SER A 147 -1.53 -15.32 4.16
C SER A 147 -2.27 -14.42 3.18
N LEU A 148 -2.96 -13.42 3.71
CA LEU A 148 -3.68 -12.38 2.98
C LEU A 148 -2.96 -11.04 3.18
N HIS A 149 -2.68 -10.34 2.08
CA HIS A 149 -1.93 -9.09 2.10
C HIS A 149 -2.77 -7.97 1.47
N MET A 150 -3.29 -7.07 2.31
CA MET A 150 -4.18 -5.96 1.90
C MET A 150 -3.66 -4.63 2.44
N LYS A 151 -4.36 -3.53 2.15
CA LYS A 151 -4.03 -2.19 2.64
C LYS A 151 -5.22 -1.52 3.33
N ALA A 152 -5.88 -2.26 4.23
CA ALA A 152 -7.17 -1.91 4.83
C ALA A 152 -7.24 -0.53 5.49
N THR A 153 -6.15 -0.03 6.10
CA THR A 153 -6.12 1.30 6.72
C THR A 153 -6.19 2.43 5.69
N MET A 154 -5.55 2.26 4.52
CA MET A 154 -5.52 3.27 3.47
C MET A 154 -6.74 3.10 2.55
N MET A 155 -6.95 1.89 2.04
CA MET A 155 -8.11 1.52 1.21
C MET A 155 -9.34 1.24 2.08
N LYS A 156 -9.74 2.23 2.86
CA LYS A 156 -10.71 2.14 3.97
C LYS A 156 -12.12 1.64 3.63
N VAL A 157 -12.43 1.40 2.36
CA VAL A 157 -13.73 0.88 1.92
C VAL A 157 -13.54 -0.49 1.27
N SER A 158 -12.78 -0.58 0.17
CA SER A 158 -12.63 -1.84 -0.57
C SER A 158 -11.96 -2.94 0.24
N ASP A 159 -10.85 -2.63 0.90
CA ASP A 159 -9.97 -3.65 1.47
C ASP A 159 -10.56 -4.29 2.73
N PRO A 160 -11.26 -3.57 3.63
CA PRO A 160 -12.04 -4.21 4.69
C PRO A 160 -13.09 -5.20 4.18
N ILE A 161 -13.78 -4.89 3.07
CA ILE A 161 -14.78 -5.80 2.47
C ILE A 161 -14.09 -7.05 1.89
N ILE A 162 -12.98 -6.88 1.18
CA ILE A 162 -12.18 -8.01 0.65
C ILE A 162 -11.67 -8.89 1.80
N PHE A 163 -11.19 -8.26 2.87
CA PHE A 163 -10.73 -8.94 4.08
C PHE A 163 -11.87 -9.73 4.75
N GLY A 164 -13.03 -9.11 4.92
CA GLY A 164 -14.21 -9.76 5.48
C GLY A 164 -14.68 -10.94 4.63
N HIS A 165 -14.64 -10.85 3.30
CA HIS A 165 -14.88 -12.01 2.45
C HIS A 165 -13.88 -13.14 2.69
N CYS A 166 -12.60 -12.84 2.93
CA CYS A 166 -11.61 -13.85 3.27
C CYS A 166 -11.91 -14.52 4.62
N VAL A 167 -12.22 -13.74 5.64
CA VAL A 167 -12.67 -14.22 6.96
C VAL A 167 -13.92 -15.10 6.79
N SER A 168 -14.95 -14.62 6.12
CA SER A 168 -16.19 -15.39 5.91
C SER A 168 -16.00 -16.68 5.15
N VAL A 169 -15.05 -16.77 4.22
CA VAL A 169 -14.78 -18.02 3.49
C VAL A 169 -13.93 -18.98 4.32
N PHE A 170 -12.94 -18.47 5.07
CA PHE A 170 -12.11 -19.30 5.93
C PHE A 170 -12.90 -19.93 7.08
N TYR A 171 -13.78 -19.14 7.72
CA TYR A 171 -14.60 -19.55 8.88
C TYR A 171 -16.05 -19.91 8.51
N ALA A 172 -16.33 -20.22 7.24
CA ALA A 172 -17.69 -20.45 6.74
C ALA A 172 -18.50 -21.45 7.59
N ASP A 173 -17.87 -22.59 7.96
CA ASP A 173 -18.53 -23.65 8.74
C ASP A 173 -18.95 -23.16 10.14
N ILE A 174 -18.20 -22.23 10.73
CA ILE A 174 -18.52 -21.61 12.02
C ILE A 174 -19.67 -20.62 11.85
N PHE A 175 -19.62 -19.81 10.79
CA PHE A 175 -20.59 -18.74 10.57
C PHE A 175 -21.96 -19.32 10.22
N ASP A 176 -22.01 -20.39 9.43
CA ASP A 176 -23.24 -21.10 9.10
C ASP A 176 -23.86 -21.78 10.32
N LYS A 177 -23.03 -22.42 11.17
CA LYS A 177 -23.49 -23.13 12.37
C LYS A 177 -24.00 -22.19 13.47
N HIS A 178 -23.38 -21.02 13.62
CA HIS A 178 -23.64 -20.07 14.73
C HIS A 178 -24.28 -18.75 14.29
N ALA A 179 -24.87 -18.71 13.09
CA ALA A 179 -25.35 -17.49 12.45
C ALA A 179 -26.23 -16.59 13.35
N GLU A 180 -27.18 -17.17 14.08
CA GLU A 180 -28.07 -16.41 14.98
C GLU A 180 -27.30 -15.80 16.15
N SER A 181 -26.40 -16.55 16.77
CA SER A 181 -25.57 -16.09 17.89
C SER A 181 -24.63 -14.97 17.45
N LEU A 182 -23.94 -15.14 16.32
CA LEU A 182 -23.02 -14.14 15.77
C LEU A 182 -23.76 -12.84 15.40
N LYS A 183 -24.96 -12.95 14.82
CA LYS A 183 -25.81 -11.80 14.51
C LYS A 183 -26.26 -11.07 15.78
N SER A 184 -26.57 -11.80 16.86
CA SER A 184 -27.08 -11.21 18.10
C SER A 184 -26.08 -10.30 18.83
N ILE A 185 -24.78 -10.54 18.63
CA ILE A 185 -23.68 -9.73 19.18
C ILE A 185 -23.11 -8.74 18.17
N GLY A 186 -23.71 -8.63 16.97
CA GLY A 186 -23.26 -7.72 15.92
C GLY A 186 -21.82 -8.00 15.46
N PHE A 187 -21.42 -9.27 15.33
CA PHE A 187 -20.11 -9.62 14.78
C PHE A 187 -19.96 -9.13 13.34
N GLU A 188 -18.86 -8.43 13.05
CA GLU A 188 -18.55 -7.83 11.75
C GLU A 188 -17.27 -8.45 11.15
N PRO A 189 -17.36 -9.35 10.15
CA PRO A 189 -16.19 -10.00 9.57
C PRO A 189 -15.21 -9.03 8.90
N ASN A 190 -15.65 -7.85 8.45
CA ASN A 190 -14.76 -6.81 7.90
C ASN A 190 -13.77 -6.28 8.94
N ASN A 191 -14.08 -6.42 10.24
CA ASN A 191 -13.19 -6.08 11.36
C ASN A 191 -12.26 -7.25 11.76
N GLY A 192 -12.40 -8.41 11.13
CA GLY A 192 -11.59 -9.60 11.37
C GLY A 192 -12.10 -10.51 12.49
N ILE A 193 -11.48 -11.70 12.62
CA ILE A 193 -11.90 -12.68 13.63
C ILE A 193 -11.67 -12.18 15.07
N GLY A 194 -10.79 -11.18 15.24
CA GLY A 194 -10.62 -10.46 16.51
C GLY A 194 -11.89 -9.78 17.00
N ASP A 195 -12.76 -9.31 16.10
CA ASP A 195 -14.07 -8.73 16.45
C ASP A 195 -14.98 -9.77 17.11
N LEU A 196 -14.99 -11.00 16.59
CA LEU A 196 -15.71 -12.10 17.23
C LEU A 196 -15.16 -12.35 18.64
N TYR A 197 -13.85 -12.54 18.77
CA TYR A 197 -13.24 -12.81 20.08
C TYR A 197 -13.53 -11.71 21.10
N ALA A 198 -13.56 -10.45 20.69
CA ALA A 198 -13.89 -9.32 21.57
C ALA A 198 -15.35 -9.33 22.06
N LYS A 199 -16.27 -9.87 21.25
CA LYS A 199 -17.72 -9.88 21.52
C LYS A 199 -18.23 -11.21 22.10
N LEU A 200 -17.41 -12.28 22.11
CA LEU A 200 -17.81 -13.59 22.62
C LEU A 200 -18.35 -13.55 24.05
N GLU A 201 -17.81 -12.69 24.92
CA GLU A 201 -18.24 -12.57 26.32
C GLU A 201 -19.71 -12.13 26.48
N GLU A 202 -20.32 -11.57 25.43
CA GLU A 202 -21.73 -11.17 25.41
C GLU A 202 -22.69 -12.38 25.26
N LEU A 203 -22.19 -13.54 24.83
CA LEU A 203 -22.97 -14.78 24.68
C LEU A 203 -23.02 -15.61 25.97
N PRO A 204 -23.96 -16.56 26.11
CA PRO A 204 -23.93 -17.56 27.17
C PRO A 204 -22.65 -18.42 27.15
N ALA A 205 -22.13 -18.78 28.32
CA ALA A 205 -20.83 -19.47 28.45
C ALA A 205 -20.75 -20.84 27.72
N ASP A 206 -21.86 -21.57 27.62
CA ASP A 206 -21.96 -22.82 26.87
C ASP A 206 -21.89 -22.61 25.35
N VAL A 207 -22.49 -21.53 24.86
CA VAL A 207 -22.38 -21.12 23.44
C VAL A 207 -20.96 -20.67 23.13
N GLN A 208 -20.35 -19.85 24.00
CA GLN A 208 -18.95 -19.43 23.87
C GLN A 208 -18.00 -20.64 23.77
N ALA A 209 -18.15 -21.59 24.69
CA ALA A 209 -17.32 -22.81 24.71
C ALA A 209 -17.49 -23.64 23.44
N THR A 210 -18.72 -23.72 22.91
CA THR A 210 -19.02 -24.43 21.66
C THR A 210 -18.37 -23.74 20.46
N ILE A 211 -18.51 -22.42 20.33
CA ILE A 211 -17.88 -21.64 19.24
C ILE A 211 -16.35 -21.79 19.29
N ASN A 212 -15.74 -21.65 20.45
CA ASN A 212 -14.29 -21.81 20.60
C ASN A 212 -13.82 -23.22 20.21
N ALA A 213 -14.52 -24.27 20.64
CA ALA A 213 -14.18 -25.64 20.28
C ALA A 213 -14.33 -25.92 18.77
N ASP A 214 -15.35 -25.34 18.15
CA ASP A 214 -15.54 -25.45 16.69
C ASP A 214 -14.42 -24.72 15.93
N ILE A 215 -13.97 -23.54 16.40
CA ILE A 215 -12.85 -22.81 15.80
C ILE A 215 -11.53 -23.60 15.93
N GLU A 216 -11.26 -24.20 17.09
CA GLU A 216 -10.08 -25.06 17.27
C GLU A 216 -10.09 -26.26 16.32
N THR A 217 -11.28 -26.86 16.13
CA THR A 217 -11.47 -27.95 15.17
C THR A 217 -11.21 -27.47 13.74
N LEU A 218 -11.75 -26.31 13.36
CA LEU A 218 -11.55 -25.71 12.04
C LEU A 218 -10.06 -25.49 11.73
N TYR A 219 -9.26 -25.02 12.69
CA TYR A 219 -7.81 -24.83 12.47
C TYR A 219 -7.06 -26.14 12.21
N SER A 220 -7.55 -27.28 12.71
CA SER A 220 -7.00 -28.60 12.35
C SER A 220 -7.42 -29.07 10.94
N GLU A 221 -8.49 -28.51 10.39
CA GLU A 221 -9.07 -28.87 9.10
C GLU A 221 -8.69 -27.91 7.96
N ARG A 222 -8.20 -26.71 8.27
CA ARG A 222 -7.80 -25.66 7.31
C ARG A 222 -6.27 -25.59 7.19
N PRO A 223 -5.70 -24.92 6.17
CA PRO A 223 -4.26 -24.62 6.19
C PRO A 223 -3.93 -23.76 7.41
N ALA A 224 -2.70 -23.89 7.90
CA ALA A 224 -2.19 -22.98 8.91
C ALA A 224 -2.15 -21.55 8.34
N LEU A 225 -2.56 -20.58 9.17
CA LEU A 225 -2.47 -19.16 8.84
C LEU A 225 -1.10 -18.61 9.20
N ALA A 226 -0.63 -17.62 8.46
CA ALA A 226 0.46 -16.79 8.93
C ALA A 226 0.07 -16.06 10.23
N MET A 227 1.02 -15.89 11.13
CA MET A 227 0.83 -15.30 12.44
C MET A 227 1.41 -13.89 12.50
N VAL A 228 0.65 -12.98 13.10
CA VAL A 228 1.13 -11.67 13.54
C VAL A 228 1.87 -11.81 14.87
N ASN A 229 1.35 -12.67 15.76
CA ASN A 229 1.98 -13.04 17.01
C ASN A 229 1.56 -14.46 17.43
N SER A 230 2.45 -15.43 17.27
CA SER A 230 2.21 -16.84 17.60
C SER A 230 2.01 -17.09 19.10
N ASP A 231 2.72 -16.37 19.97
CA ASP A 231 2.63 -16.54 21.43
C ASP A 231 1.24 -16.21 21.98
N TYR A 232 0.50 -15.34 21.30
CA TYR A 232 -0.86 -14.92 21.67
C TYR A 232 -1.92 -15.44 20.70
N GLY A 233 -1.57 -16.32 19.75
CA GLY A 233 -2.53 -16.86 18.78
C GLY A 233 -3.07 -15.83 17.78
N ILE A 234 -2.43 -14.66 17.62
CA ILE A 234 -2.89 -13.61 16.72
C ILE A 234 -2.50 -13.96 15.28
N THR A 235 -3.49 -14.39 14.50
CA THR A 235 -3.36 -14.76 13.09
C THR A 235 -3.44 -13.54 12.17
N ASN A 236 -3.04 -13.72 10.92
CA ASN A 236 -3.21 -12.76 9.83
C ASN A 236 -4.67 -12.33 9.57
N LEU A 237 -5.66 -13.12 10.01
CA LEU A 237 -7.09 -12.80 9.88
C LEU A 237 -7.70 -12.13 11.12
N HIS A 238 -6.90 -11.83 12.16
CA HIS A 238 -7.40 -11.22 13.40
C HIS A 238 -7.85 -9.77 13.20
N VAL A 239 -7.00 -8.93 12.63
CA VAL A 239 -7.27 -7.49 12.44
C VAL A 239 -6.82 -7.08 11.04
N PRO A 240 -7.67 -6.41 10.25
CA PRO A 240 -7.39 -6.08 8.84
C PRO A 240 -6.18 -5.14 8.65
N SER A 241 -5.79 -4.39 9.68
CA SER A 241 -4.66 -3.45 9.63
C SER A 241 -3.33 -4.04 10.09
N ASP A 242 -3.28 -5.29 10.57
CA ASP A 242 -2.04 -5.86 11.13
C ASP A 242 -1.03 -6.24 10.05
N VAL A 243 -1.51 -6.77 8.91
CA VAL A 243 -0.67 -7.22 7.79
C VAL A 243 -0.93 -6.34 6.58
N ILE A 244 -0.10 -5.31 6.43
CA ILE A 244 -0.22 -4.31 5.36
C ILE A 244 0.71 -4.69 4.21
N ILE A 245 0.18 -4.82 2.99
CA ILE A 245 0.85 -5.41 1.83
C ILE A 245 2.22 -4.81 1.49
N ASP A 246 2.35 -3.48 1.55
CA ASP A 246 3.57 -2.74 1.24
C ASP A 246 4.71 -3.05 2.22
N ALA A 247 4.42 -3.26 3.49
CA ALA A 247 5.43 -3.64 4.49
C ALA A 247 5.62 -5.15 4.62
N SER A 248 4.51 -5.91 4.56
CA SER A 248 4.51 -7.36 4.80
C SER A 248 5.13 -8.16 3.66
N MET A 249 4.89 -7.78 2.40
CA MET A 249 5.47 -8.49 1.26
C MET A 249 7.00 -8.35 1.21
N PRO A 250 7.60 -7.15 1.35
CA PRO A 250 9.05 -7.03 1.43
C PRO A 250 9.65 -7.74 2.64
N ALA A 251 8.97 -7.71 3.81
CA ALA A 251 9.43 -8.44 4.99
C ALA A 251 9.46 -9.96 4.77
N MET A 252 8.42 -10.51 4.14
CA MET A 252 8.35 -11.91 3.72
C MET A 252 9.45 -12.24 2.70
N ILE A 253 9.62 -11.41 1.66
CA ILE A 253 10.65 -11.61 0.62
C ILE A 253 12.06 -11.59 1.22
N ARG A 254 12.34 -10.63 2.10
CA ARG A 254 13.63 -10.53 2.81
C ARG A 254 13.91 -11.73 3.70
N THR A 255 12.87 -12.34 4.27
CA THR A 255 12.98 -13.48 5.21
C THR A 255 12.82 -14.80 4.46
N SER A 256 13.61 -15.01 3.40
CA SER A 256 13.61 -16.26 2.62
C SER A 256 12.27 -16.61 1.96
N GLY A 257 11.39 -15.63 1.77
CA GLY A 257 10.03 -15.88 1.30
C GLY A 257 9.10 -16.48 2.36
N ARG A 258 9.41 -16.33 3.65
CA ARG A 258 8.70 -17.01 4.73
C ARG A 258 7.95 -16.06 5.66
N MET A 259 6.94 -16.60 6.32
CA MET A 259 6.20 -15.95 7.40
C MET A 259 6.13 -16.88 8.61
N TRP A 260 5.78 -16.34 9.78
CA TRP A 260 5.73 -17.10 11.03
C TRP A 260 4.46 -17.96 11.10
N GLY A 261 4.62 -19.25 11.40
CA GLY A 261 3.52 -20.18 11.63
C GLY A 261 3.02 -20.21 13.08
N PRO A 262 1.99 -21.01 13.37
CA PRO A 262 1.43 -21.16 14.73
C PRO A 262 2.43 -21.70 15.76
N ASP A 263 3.45 -22.44 15.31
CA ASP A 263 4.55 -22.95 16.14
C ASP A 263 5.64 -21.91 16.44
N GLY A 264 5.52 -20.70 15.88
CA GLY A 264 6.52 -19.64 16.03
C GLY A 264 7.75 -19.85 15.15
N GLU A 265 7.67 -20.69 14.11
CA GLU A 265 8.77 -20.92 13.16
C GLU A 265 8.48 -20.32 11.77
N PRO A 266 9.52 -19.94 10.99
CA PRO A 266 9.34 -19.41 9.65
C PRO A 266 9.03 -20.52 8.64
N CYS A 267 7.89 -20.39 7.95
CA CYS A 267 7.40 -21.34 6.96
C CYS A 267 7.16 -20.67 5.60
N ASP A 268 7.29 -21.46 4.52
CA ASP A 268 6.89 -21.03 3.19
C ASP A 268 5.39 -20.71 3.18
N THR A 269 5.00 -19.69 2.41
CA THR A 269 3.63 -19.14 2.43
C THR A 269 3.08 -18.88 1.04
N LYS A 270 1.77 -19.09 0.90
CA LYS A 270 0.97 -18.55 -0.19
C LYS A 270 0.49 -17.16 0.20
N ALA A 271 1.08 -16.14 -0.43
CA ALA A 271 0.68 -14.75 -0.27
C ALA A 271 -0.48 -14.41 -1.21
N ALA A 272 -1.70 -14.49 -0.71
CA ALA A 272 -2.91 -14.08 -1.42
C ALA A 272 -2.99 -12.55 -1.54
N ILE A 273 -2.98 -12.07 -2.78
CA ILE A 273 -3.20 -10.68 -3.19
C ILE A 273 -4.29 -10.74 -4.28
N PRO A 274 -5.57 -10.59 -3.94
CA PRO A 274 -6.66 -10.94 -4.86
C PRO A 274 -6.62 -10.22 -6.22
N ASP A 275 -6.34 -8.91 -6.24
CA ASP A 275 -6.33 -8.13 -7.47
C ASP A 275 -5.00 -8.20 -8.23
N ARG A 276 -5.08 -8.40 -9.55
CA ARG A 276 -3.90 -8.57 -10.41
C ARG A 276 -3.09 -7.31 -10.66
N SER A 277 -3.66 -6.12 -10.45
CA SER A 277 -3.03 -4.85 -10.89
C SER A 277 -1.59 -4.69 -10.40
N TYR A 278 -1.29 -5.22 -9.21
CA TYR A 278 0.02 -5.07 -8.57
C TYR A 278 0.62 -6.39 -8.06
N ALA A 279 -0.15 -7.48 -8.01
CA ALA A 279 0.30 -8.78 -7.51
C ALA A 279 1.51 -9.33 -8.29
N GLY A 280 1.55 -9.08 -9.61
CA GLY A 280 2.62 -9.54 -10.49
C GLY A 280 4.02 -9.02 -10.13
N VAL A 281 4.12 -7.83 -9.52
CA VAL A 281 5.41 -7.25 -9.09
C VAL A 281 6.05 -8.11 -8.00
N TYR A 282 5.28 -8.48 -6.97
CA TYR A 282 5.80 -9.31 -5.89
C TYR A 282 6.08 -10.74 -6.36
N ARG A 283 5.22 -11.28 -7.25
CA ARG A 283 5.45 -12.60 -7.87
C ARG A 283 6.79 -12.63 -8.60
N GLU A 284 7.04 -11.66 -9.48
CA GLU A 284 8.28 -11.59 -10.25
C GLU A 284 9.51 -11.42 -9.34
N THR A 285 9.39 -10.65 -8.26
CA THR A 285 10.47 -10.50 -7.28
C THR A 285 10.77 -11.82 -6.55
N ILE A 286 9.73 -12.58 -6.17
CA ILE A 286 9.88 -13.90 -5.55
C ILE A 286 10.53 -14.89 -6.53
N ASP A 287 10.03 -14.96 -7.76
CA ASP A 287 10.56 -15.86 -8.80
C ASP A 287 12.02 -15.52 -9.14
N PHE A 288 12.37 -14.24 -9.14
CA PHE A 288 13.76 -13.78 -9.27
C PHE A 288 14.64 -14.28 -8.13
N CYS A 289 14.21 -14.12 -6.87
CA CYS A 289 14.97 -14.57 -5.71
C CYS A 289 15.12 -16.10 -5.66
N LYS A 290 14.10 -16.87 -6.05
CA LYS A 290 14.22 -18.34 -6.19
C LYS A 290 15.29 -18.74 -7.21
N THR A 291 15.40 -17.99 -8.30
CA THR A 291 16.33 -18.27 -9.40
C THR A 291 17.75 -17.81 -9.09
N HIS A 292 17.91 -16.66 -8.42
CA HIS A 292 19.19 -15.98 -8.27
C HIS A 292 19.72 -15.92 -6.83
N GLY A 293 18.96 -16.43 -5.86
CA GLY A 293 19.24 -16.25 -4.44
C GLY A 293 18.79 -14.88 -3.92
N ALA A 294 19.10 -14.59 -2.67
CA ALA A 294 18.86 -13.29 -2.06
C ALA A 294 19.69 -12.18 -2.72
N PHE A 295 19.21 -10.94 -2.67
CA PHE A 295 20.01 -9.78 -3.07
C PHE A 295 21.23 -9.59 -2.15
N ASP A 296 22.34 -9.14 -2.74
CA ASP A 296 23.60 -8.90 -2.03
C ASP A 296 23.78 -7.41 -1.71
N VAL A 297 23.55 -7.04 -0.44
CA VAL A 297 23.51 -5.64 0.03
C VAL A 297 24.79 -4.84 -0.31
N PRO A 298 26.01 -5.38 -0.15
CA PRO A 298 27.25 -4.68 -0.49
C PRO A 298 27.39 -4.30 -1.97
N THR A 299 26.80 -5.06 -2.89
CA THR A 299 27.02 -4.88 -4.33
C THR A 299 25.76 -4.46 -5.11
N MET A 300 24.57 -4.66 -4.55
CA MET A 300 23.33 -4.37 -5.27
C MET A 300 23.19 -2.88 -5.58
N GLY A 301 22.64 -2.58 -6.75
CA GLY A 301 22.28 -1.22 -7.17
C GLY A 301 21.16 -0.62 -6.31
N ASN A 302 20.71 0.56 -6.69
CA ASN A 302 19.60 1.28 -6.07
C ASN A 302 18.38 1.37 -6.99
N VAL A 303 17.19 1.24 -6.41
CA VAL A 303 15.95 1.59 -7.08
C VAL A 303 15.33 2.81 -6.42
N SER A 304 15.30 3.92 -7.15
CA SER A 304 14.57 5.12 -6.75
C SER A 304 13.19 5.15 -7.39
N ASN A 305 12.30 6.01 -6.88
CA ASN A 305 10.93 6.12 -7.37
C ASN A 305 10.52 7.57 -7.62
N VAL A 306 9.93 7.79 -8.80
CA VAL A 306 9.16 8.98 -9.15
C VAL A 306 7.68 8.59 -9.23
N GLY A 307 6.92 9.02 -8.23
CA GLY A 307 5.54 8.56 -8.01
C GLY A 307 4.48 9.61 -8.31
N LEU A 308 3.51 9.26 -9.17
CA LEU A 308 2.33 10.06 -9.42
C LEU A 308 1.39 10.01 -8.20
N MET A 309 1.20 11.14 -7.52
CA MET A 309 0.34 11.19 -6.32
C MET A 309 -0.40 12.51 -6.11
N ALA A 310 0.00 13.58 -6.80
CA ALA A 310 -0.57 14.90 -6.60
C ALA A 310 -2.09 14.91 -6.78
N LYS A 311 -2.80 15.71 -5.98
CA LYS A 311 -4.26 15.87 -6.04
C LYS A 311 -5.05 14.56 -5.85
N LYS A 312 -4.53 13.66 -4.99
CA LYS A 312 -5.13 12.35 -4.67
C LYS A 312 -5.28 11.46 -5.91
N ALA A 313 -4.22 11.37 -6.72
CA ALA A 313 -4.23 10.60 -7.95
C ALA A 313 -4.60 9.11 -7.71
N GLN A 314 -5.38 8.56 -8.64
CA GLN A 314 -5.75 7.14 -8.74
C GLN A 314 -6.51 6.65 -7.48
N GLU A 315 -6.18 5.46 -6.96
CA GLU A 315 -6.93 4.78 -5.90
C GLU A 315 -6.97 5.55 -4.58
N TYR A 316 -5.97 6.40 -4.30
CA TYR A 316 -5.92 7.21 -3.06
C TYR A 316 -7.01 8.29 -3.05
N GLY A 317 -7.61 8.57 -4.21
CA GLY A 317 -8.76 9.46 -4.35
C GLY A 317 -10.09 8.73 -4.42
N SER A 318 -10.16 7.39 -4.38
CA SER A 318 -11.36 6.63 -4.75
C SER A 318 -12.32 6.35 -3.59
N HIS A 319 -11.94 6.64 -2.33
CA HIS A 319 -12.69 6.18 -1.16
C HIS A 319 -14.16 6.64 -1.14
N ASP A 320 -14.43 7.88 -1.56
CA ASP A 320 -15.77 8.45 -1.63
C ASP A 320 -16.53 8.09 -2.92
N LYS A 321 -15.95 7.19 -3.72
CA LYS A 321 -16.41 6.67 -5.01
C LYS A 321 -16.26 5.14 -5.08
N THR A 322 -16.21 4.48 -3.93
CA THR A 322 -16.14 3.02 -3.80
C THR A 322 -17.39 2.56 -3.08
N PHE A 323 -18.10 1.58 -3.65
CA PHE A 323 -19.40 1.12 -3.17
C PHE A 323 -19.47 -0.41 -3.18
N GLU A 324 -19.97 -0.97 -2.09
CA GLU A 324 -20.50 -2.33 -2.10
C GLU A 324 -21.90 -2.31 -2.74
N ILE A 325 -22.12 -3.17 -3.72
CA ILE A 325 -23.33 -3.14 -4.54
C ILE A 325 -24.49 -3.81 -3.79
N PRO A 326 -25.61 -3.09 -3.53
CA PRO A 326 -26.71 -3.62 -2.73
C PRO A 326 -27.57 -4.65 -3.49
N HIS A 327 -27.67 -4.52 -4.81
CA HIS A 327 -28.39 -5.47 -5.65
C HIS A 327 -27.82 -5.53 -7.06
N ALA A 328 -28.05 -6.65 -7.76
CA ALA A 328 -27.66 -6.79 -9.15
C ALA A 328 -28.26 -5.70 -10.04
N GLY A 329 -27.51 -5.30 -11.05
CA GLY A 329 -27.88 -4.20 -11.94
C GLY A 329 -26.74 -3.76 -12.85
N THR A 330 -26.76 -2.49 -13.25
CA THR A 330 -25.70 -1.84 -14.01
C THR A 330 -25.32 -0.53 -13.33
N VAL A 331 -24.06 -0.38 -12.96
CA VAL A 331 -23.51 0.91 -12.53
C VAL A 331 -23.10 1.70 -13.76
N ARG A 332 -23.52 2.96 -13.82
CA ARG A 332 -23.18 3.90 -14.89
C ARG A 332 -22.60 5.17 -14.31
N LEU A 333 -21.51 5.64 -14.92
CA LEU A 333 -21.04 7.01 -14.76
C LEU A 333 -21.62 7.85 -15.89
N LYS A 334 -22.43 8.85 -15.57
CA LYS A 334 -23.07 9.73 -16.57
C LYS A 334 -22.57 11.16 -16.48
N ASP A 335 -22.41 11.79 -17.63
CA ASP A 335 -22.14 13.23 -17.72
C ASP A 335 -23.40 14.09 -17.45
N GLY A 336 -23.23 15.41 -17.45
CA GLY A 336 -24.33 16.36 -17.25
C GLY A 336 -25.41 16.36 -18.34
N GLU A 337 -25.16 15.74 -19.50
CA GLU A 337 -26.13 15.55 -20.58
C GLU A 337 -26.86 14.20 -20.47
N GLY A 338 -26.44 13.33 -19.54
CA GLY A 338 -26.99 12.00 -19.30
C GLY A 338 -26.35 10.89 -20.13
N ASN A 339 -25.29 11.18 -20.89
CA ASN A 339 -24.55 10.18 -21.65
C ASN A 339 -23.71 9.32 -20.69
N ALA A 340 -23.72 8.01 -20.89
CA ALA A 340 -22.89 7.11 -20.09
C ALA A 340 -21.44 7.15 -20.60
N LEU A 341 -20.51 7.58 -19.74
CA LEU A 341 -19.07 7.57 -19.99
C LEU A 341 -18.48 6.17 -19.75
N LEU A 342 -18.87 5.53 -18.64
CA LEU A 342 -18.42 4.19 -18.23
C LEU A 342 -19.63 3.37 -17.75
N SER A 343 -19.61 2.06 -17.94
CA SER A 343 -20.72 1.19 -17.56
C SER A 343 -20.27 -0.23 -17.21
N HIS A 344 -20.77 -0.75 -16.09
CA HIS A 344 -20.45 -2.09 -15.60
C HIS A 344 -21.70 -2.84 -15.17
N LYS A 345 -21.83 -4.10 -15.59
CA LYS A 345 -22.79 -5.01 -14.95
C LYS A 345 -22.23 -5.41 -13.59
N VAL A 346 -23.10 -5.46 -12.59
CA VAL A 346 -22.74 -5.78 -11.20
C VAL A 346 -23.75 -6.74 -10.59
N GLU A 347 -23.29 -7.55 -9.64
CA GLU A 347 -24.09 -8.42 -8.78
C GLU A 347 -24.08 -7.90 -7.32
N THR A 348 -24.98 -8.43 -6.48
CA THR A 348 -25.00 -8.10 -5.05
C THR A 348 -23.68 -8.45 -4.38
N GLY A 349 -23.15 -7.53 -3.57
CA GLY A 349 -21.89 -7.68 -2.82
C GLY A 349 -20.64 -7.35 -3.63
N ASP A 350 -20.76 -7.15 -4.95
CA ASP A 350 -19.62 -6.70 -5.75
C ASP A 350 -19.10 -5.35 -5.24
N ILE A 351 -17.79 -5.11 -5.40
CA ILE A 351 -17.17 -3.84 -5.05
C ILE A 351 -16.95 -3.07 -6.34
N TRP A 352 -17.67 -1.96 -6.53
CA TRP A 352 -17.43 -1.04 -7.65
C TRP A 352 -16.61 0.16 -7.16
N ARG A 353 -15.62 0.60 -7.94
CA ARG A 353 -14.83 1.80 -7.63
C ARG A 353 -14.59 2.66 -8.85
N MET A 354 -14.47 3.98 -8.62
CA MET A 354 -13.97 4.94 -9.61
C MET A 354 -12.78 5.74 -9.07
N CYS A 355 -11.76 5.91 -9.90
CA CYS A 355 -10.59 6.73 -9.63
C CYS A 355 -10.48 7.95 -10.56
N GLN A 356 -9.60 8.88 -10.21
CA GLN A 356 -9.39 10.14 -10.91
C GLN A 356 -7.90 10.50 -10.93
N THR A 357 -7.41 10.97 -12.07
CA THR A 357 -6.05 11.44 -12.22
C THR A 357 -6.03 12.70 -13.07
N LYS A 358 -5.64 13.83 -12.47
CA LYS A 358 -5.67 15.14 -13.12
C LYS A 358 -4.49 15.30 -14.06
N ASP A 359 -4.75 15.89 -15.21
CA ASP A 359 -3.75 16.11 -16.26
C ASP A 359 -2.50 16.87 -15.77
N VAL A 360 -2.71 17.93 -14.98
CA VAL A 360 -1.61 18.71 -14.36
C VAL A 360 -0.69 17.86 -13.49
N ALA A 361 -1.22 16.84 -12.80
CA ALA A 361 -0.41 15.93 -11.99
C ALA A 361 0.42 14.99 -12.87
N ILE A 362 -0.12 14.55 -14.00
CA ILE A 362 0.57 13.68 -14.97
C ILE A 362 1.71 14.44 -15.66
N ALA A 363 1.45 15.67 -16.12
CA ALA A 363 2.47 16.51 -16.76
C ALA A 363 3.65 16.80 -15.81
N ASP A 364 3.37 17.14 -14.55
CA ASP A 364 4.40 17.34 -13.53
C ASP A 364 5.18 16.04 -13.22
N TRP A 365 4.49 14.90 -13.18
CA TRP A 365 5.12 13.59 -12.95
C TRP A 365 6.09 13.21 -14.07
N VAL A 366 5.73 13.44 -15.33
CA VAL A 366 6.64 13.24 -16.48
C VAL A 366 7.84 14.19 -16.40
N LYS A 367 7.61 15.46 -16.08
CA LYS A 367 8.69 16.44 -15.88
C LYS A 367 9.65 16.00 -14.78
N LEU A 368 9.13 15.53 -13.64
CA LEU A 368 9.94 15.07 -12.52
C LEU A 368 10.77 13.84 -12.90
N ALA A 369 10.19 12.90 -13.66
CA ALA A 369 10.90 11.73 -14.17
C ALA A 369 12.10 12.12 -15.05
N VAL A 370 11.90 13.02 -16.01
CA VAL A 370 13.00 13.52 -16.87
C VAL A 370 14.05 14.26 -16.04
N THR A 371 13.62 15.08 -15.08
CA THR A 371 14.53 15.82 -14.18
C THR A 371 15.43 14.86 -13.40
N ARG A 372 14.87 13.76 -12.87
CA ARG A 372 15.65 12.75 -12.15
C ARG A 372 16.54 11.92 -13.09
N ALA A 373 16.07 11.59 -14.27
CA ALA A 373 16.87 10.92 -15.30
C ALA A 373 18.10 11.75 -15.68
N GLN A 374 17.94 13.06 -15.91
CA GLN A 374 19.04 13.99 -16.20
C GLN A 374 20.02 14.10 -15.02
N ALA A 375 19.51 14.20 -13.79
CA ALA A 375 20.34 14.37 -12.61
C ALA A 375 21.21 13.14 -12.27
N THR A 376 20.80 11.95 -12.70
CA THR A 376 21.42 10.68 -12.29
C THR A 376 22.05 9.90 -13.43
N GLY A 377 21.63 10.12 -14.68
CA GLY A 377 21.97 9.28 -15.83
C GLY A 377 21.46 7.84 -15.72
N SER A 378 20.60 7.54 -14.74
CA SER A 378 20.11 6.18 -14.49
C SER A 378 19.04 5.76 -15.50
N LYS A 379 18.98 4.46 -15.77
CA LYS A 379 17.88 3.84 -16.52
C LYS A 379 16.55 4.24 -15.89
N THR A 380 15.63 4.77 -16.68
CA THR A 380 14.36 5.28 -16.18
C THR A 380 13.23 4.53 -16.87
N ILE A 381 12.36 3.90 -16.09
CA ILE A 381 11.32 3.02 -16.61
C ILE A 381 9.97 3.52 -16.11
N PHE A 382 9.04 3.80 -17.01
CA PHE A 382 7.63 3.99 -16.70
C PHE A 382 6.94 2.63 -16.57
N TRP A 383 6.34 2.34 -15.42
CA TRP A 383 5.71 1.04 -15.14
C TRP A 383 4.22 1.16 -15.43
N LEU A 384 3.84 0.89 -16.68
CA LEU A 384 2.49 1.07 -17.20
C LEU A 384 2.10 -0.15 -18.02
N ASP A 385 0.98 -0.79 -17.67
CA ASP A 385 0.49 -1.98 -18.37
C ASP A 385 -0.44 -1.59 -19.52
N GLU A 386 -0.05 -1.84 -20.76
CA GLU A 386 -0.91 -1.59 -21.92
C GLU A 386 -2.22 -2.38 -21.92
N ASN A 387 -2.33 -3.44 -21.12
CA ASN A 387 -3.57 -4.20 -20.97
C ASN A 387 -4.57 -3.52 -20.03
N ARG A 388 -4.13 -2.63 -19.14
CA ARG A 388 -4.99 -1.82 -18.28
C ARG A 388 -5.53 -0.61 -19.01
N ALA A 389 -6.83 -0.36 -18.91
CA ALA A 389 -7.47 0.76 -19.61
C ALA A 389 -6.95 2.10 -19.11
N HIS A 390 -6.75 2.23 -17.80
CA HIS A 390 -6.18 3.43 -17.17
C HIS A 390 -4.75 3.68 -17.64
N ASP A 391 -3.90 2.65 -17.59
CA ASP A 391 -2.50 2.79 -17.94
C ASP A 391 -2.32 3.07 -19.44
N ARG A 392 -3.18 2.55 -20.35
CA ARG A 392 -3.16 2.99 -21.76
C ARG A 392 -3.36 4.49 -21.92
N ASN A 393 -4.27 5.08 -21.14
CA ASN A 393 -4.48 6.53 -21.15
C ASN A 393 -3.27 7.26 -20.56
N LEU A 394 -2.63 6.74 -19.51
CA LEU A 394 -1.38 7.29 -18.99
C LEU A 394 -0.23 7.19 -19.99
N ILE A 395 -0.08 6.07 -20.71
CA ILE A 395 0.92 5.88 -21.76
C ILE A 395 0.73 6.94 -22.85
N ALA A 396 -0.51 7.20 -23.27
CA ALA A 396 -0.79 8.26 -24.23
C ALA A 396 -0.36 9.64 -23.71
N LYS A 397 -0.63 9.95 -22.44
CA LYS A 397 -0.19 11.20 -21.80
C LYS A 397 1.33 11.29 -21.65
N VAL A 398 2.01 10.21 -21.28
CA VAL A 398 3.48 10.16 -21.22
C VAL A 398 4.06 10.45 -22.60
N ASN A 399 3.57 9.78 -23.64
CA ASN A 399 4.00 10.01 -25.03
C ASN A 399 3.68 11.42 -25.53
N GLN A 400 2.64 12.06 -25.01
CA GLN A 400 2.32 13.46 -25.29
C GLN A 400 3.32 14.42 -24.62
N TYR A 401 3.67 14.20 -23.35
CA TYR A 401 4.47 15.14 -22.57
C TYR A 401 5.97 14.95 -22.70
N LEU A 402 6.46 13.72 -22.88
CA LEU A 402 7.88 13.42 -22.97
C LEU A 402 8.61 14.22 -24.07
N PRO A 403 8.05 14.43 -25.28
CA PRO A 403 8.67 15.26 -26.32
C PRO A 403 8.83 16.74 -25.97
N SER A 404 8.15 17.23 -24.93
CA SER A 404 8.28 18.63 -24.48
C SER A 404 9.50 18.86 -23.57
N HIS A 405 10.28 17.82 -23.30
CA HIS A 405 11.49 17.86 -22.48
C HIS A 405 12.72 17.44 -23.28
N ASP A 406 13.91 17.91 -22.85
CA ASP A 406 15.16 17.43 -23.42
C ASP A 406 15.50 16.03 -22.89
N THR A 407 15.34 15.04 -23.76
CA THR A 407 15.59 13.63 -23.47
C THR A 407 16.84 13.10 -24.17
N ALA A 408 17.65 13.98 -24.80
CA ALA A 408 18.86 13.57 -25.49
C ALA A 408 19.84 12.89 -24.53
N GLY A 409 20.24 11.65 -24.86
CA GLY A 409 21.17 10.86 -24.04
C GLY A 409 20.57 10.21 -22.80
N LEU A 410 19.25 10.33 -22.57
CA LEU A 410 18.56 9.64 -21.48
C LEU A 410 18.06 8.28 -21.94
N ASP A 411 18.15 7.28 -21.06
CA ASP A 411 17.60 5.93 -21.31
C ASP A 411 16.25 5.79 -20.61
N ILE A 412 15.19 6.19 -21.32
CA ILE A 412 13.80 6.19 -20.84
C ILE A 412 12.98 5.18 -21.66
N GLU A 413 12.29 4.26 -20.99
CA GLU A 413 11.35 3.34 -21.63
C GLU A 413 10.05 3.17 -20.84
N ILE A 414 9.04 2.58 -21.48
CA ILE A 414 7.76 2.21 -20.87
C ILE A 414 7.65 0.68 -20.92
N LEU A 415 7.44 0.04 -19.77
CA LEU A 415 7.30 -1.41 -19.63
C LEU A 415 6.10 -1.74 -18.74
N SER A 416 5.51 -2.92 -18.93
CA SER A 416 4.51 -3.43 -17.98
C SER A 416 5.15 -3.59 -16.58
N PRO A 417 4.38 -3.50 -15.47
CA PRO A 417 4.92 -3.67 -14.13
C PRO A 417 5.72 -4.96 -13.92
N VAL A 418 5.32 -6.06 -14.57
CA VAL A 418 6.03 -7.35 -14.50
C VAL A 418 7.38 -7.28 -15.23
N GLU A 419 7.42 -6.78 -16.46
CA GLU A 419 8.66 -6.65 -17.24
C GLU A 419 9.62 -5.65 -16.59
N ALA A 420 9.09 -4.53 -16.11
CA ALA A 420 9.83 -3.50 -15.41
C ALA A 420 10.45 -4.06 -14.11
N THR A 421 9.70 -4.88 -13.35
CA THR A 421 10.22 -5.55 -12.16
C THR A 421 11.39 -6.47 -12.52
N ARG A 422 11.21 -7.35 -13.51
CA ARG A 422 12.24 -8.29 -13.95
C ARG A 422 13.54 -7.59 -14.32
N LEU A 423 13.45 -6.56 -15.18
CA LEU A 423 14.61 -5.78 -15.60
C LEU A 423 15.26 -5.06 -14.42
N THR A 424 14.45 -4.47 -13.55
CA THR A 424 14.94 -3.74 -12.36
C THR A 424 15.65 -4.67 -11.38
N CYS A 425 15.10 -5.85 -11.08
CA CYS A 425 15.74 -6.85 -10.23
C CYS A 425 17.08 -7.32 -10.82
N GLN A 426 17.11 -7.59 -12.13
CA GLN A 426 18.35 -7.97 -12.82
C GLN A 426 19.42 -6.88 -12.73
N ARG A 427 19.05 -5.63 -13.07
CA ARG A 427 19.96 -4.47 -12.96
C ARG A 427 20.45 -4.26 -11.54
N CYS A 428 19.56 -4.35 -10.56
CA CYS A 428 19.89 -4.21 -9.15
C CYS A 428 20.90 -5.29 -8.71
N LYS A 429 20.69 -6.56 -9.10
CA LYS A 429 21.64 -7.65 -8.85
C LYS A 429 23.01 -7.38 -9.50
N ASP A 430 23.04 -6.76 -10.67
CA ASP A 430 24.27 -6.41 -11.41
C ASP A 430 24.93 -5.12 -10.91
N GLY A 431 24.45 -4.54 -9.80
CA GLY A 431 25.00 -3.31 -9.21
C GLY A 431 24.62 -2.03 -9.94
N LEU A 432 23.57 -2.06 -10.77
CA LEU A 432 23.12 -0.94 -11.58
C LEU A 432 21.85 -0.29 -11.03
N ASP A 433 21.84 1.04 -11.04
CA ASP A 433 20.71 1.83 -10.54
C ASP A 433 19.58 1.93 -11.56
N THR A 434 18.34 2.05 -11.08
CA THR A 434 17.14 2.22 -11.91
C THR A 434 16.17 3.21 -11.24
N ILE A 435 15.57 4.10 -12.03
CA ILE A 435 14.46 4.94 -11.61
C ILE A 435 13.16 4.25 -12.03
N SER A 436 12.34 3.88 -11.05
CA SER A 436 10.97 3.44 -11.27
C SER A 436 10.05 4.66 -11.34
N VAL A 437 9.31 4.82 -12.44
CA VAL A 437 8.37 5.93 -12.65
C VAL A 437 6.97 5.33 -12.66
N THR A 438 6.21 5.55 -11.58
CA THR A 438 5.02 4.73 -11.31
C THR A 438 3.80 5.54 -10.90
N GLY A 439 2.62 4.90 -11.00
CA GLY A 439 1.41 5.35 -10.33
C GLY A 439 1.52 5.33 -8.79
N ASN A 440 0.45 5.77 -8.12
CA ASN A 440 0.42 6.06 -6.69
C ASN A 440 0.55 4.80 -5.81
N VAL A 441 -0.12 3.71 -6.18
CA VAL A 441 -0.03 2.44 -5.43
C VAL A 441 1.36 1.83 -5.56
N LEU A 442 1.87 1.72 -6.78
CA LEU A 442 3.23 1.21 -7.03
C LEU A 442 4.30 2.10 -6.41
N ARG A 443 4.10 3.42 -6.33
CA ARG A 443 5.00 4.31 -5.56
C ARG A 443 5.13 3.80 -4.13
N ASP A 444 4.02 3.50 -3.46
CA ASP A 444 4.09 2.98 -2.10
C ASP A 444 4.79 1.62 -2.05
N TYR A 445 4.37 0.68 -2.90
CA TYR A 445 4.86 -0.69 -2.84
C TYR A 445 6.37 -0.76 -3.12
N LEU A 446 6.85 -0.04 -4.13
CA LEU A 446 8.27 -0.06 -4.51
C LEU A 446 9.16 0.71 -3.54
N THR A 447 8.62 1.76 -2.90
CA THR A 447 9.38 2.54 -1.90
C THR A 447 9.42 1.90 -0.51
N ASP A 448 8.69 0.80 -0.30
CA ASP A 448 8.97 -0.15 0.77
C ASP A 448 9.82 -1.33 0.28
N LEU A 449 9.47 -1.93 -0.87
CA LEU A 449 10.13 -3.13 -1.39
C LEU A 449 11.64 -2.98 -1.52
N PHE A 450 12.11 -2.09 -2.39
CA PHE A 450 13.55 -1.99 -2.65
C PHE A 450 14.31 -1.43 -1.45
N PRO A 451 13.84 -0.40 -0.73
CA PRO A 451 14.53 0.06 0.48
C PRO A 451 14.62 -1.00 1.60
N ILE A 452 13.62 -1.87 1.77
CA ILE A 452 13.72 -2.97 2.74
C ILE A 452 14.77 -3.99 2.31
N LEU A 453 14.89 -4.30 1.01
CA LEU A 453 15.92 -5.20 0.49
C LEU A 453 17.33 -4.56 0.49
N GLU A 454 17.41 -3.24 0.26
CA GLU A 454 18.69 -2.51 0.17
C GLU A 454 19.23 -2.06 1.53
N LEU A 455 18.35 -1.63 2.44
CA LEU A 455 18.71 -0.97 3.69
C LEU A 455 18.20 -1.71 4.94
N GLY A 456 17.39 -2.76 4.76
CA GLY A 456 16.74 -3.48 5.85
C GLY A 456 15.55 -2.72 6.44
N THR A 457 15.22 -1.54 5.93
CA THR A 457 14.12 -0.68 6.37
C THR A 457 13.83 0.42 5.35
N SER A 458 12.56 0.80 5.18
CA SER A 458 12.13 1.95 4.37
C SER A 458 12.16 3.28 5.12
N ALA A 459 12.48 3.28 6.42
CA ALA A 459 12.54 4.49 7.24
C ALA A 459 13.74 5.41 6.90
N LYS A 460 14.76 4.91 6.21
CA LYS A 460 16.02 5.62 5.93
C LYS A 460 16.06 6.18 4.50
N MET A 461 14.95 6.72 4.05
CA MET A 461 14.74 7.22 2.69
C MET A 461 14.54 8.73 2.67
N LEU A 462 15.01 9.38 1.60
CA LEU A 462 14.53 10.71 1.23
C LEU A 462 13.14 10.57 0.64
N SER A 463 12.22 11.43 1.07
CA SER A 463 10.86 11.51 0.53
C SER A 463 10.51 12.98 0.29
N ILE A 464 10.78 13.43 -0.93
CA ILE A 464 10.69 14.82 -1.36
C ILE A 464 9.42 14.98 -2.19
N VAL A 465 8.68 16.04 -1.94
CA VAL A 465 7.45 16.38 -2.65
C VAL A 465 7.58 17.80 -3.19
N PRO A 466 8.05 17.97 -4.44
CA PRO A 466 8.02 19.26 -5.11
C PRO A 466 6.56 19.66 -5.31
N LEU A 467 6.11 20.68 -4.60
CA LEU A 467 4.71 21.11 -4.66
C LEU A 467 4.45 21.77 -6.02
N LEU A 468 3.27 21.52 -6.60
CA LEU A 468 2.86 22.10 -7.88
C LEU A 468 2.92 23.64 -7.88
N ALA A 469 2.76 24.26 -6.71
CA ALA A 469 2.84 25.70 -6.50
C ALA A 469 4.29 26.25 -6.38
N GLY A 470 5.32 25.40 -6.49
CA GLY A 470 6.75 25.76 -6.42
C GLY A 470 7.41 25.60 -5.04
N GLY A 471 6.62 25.31 -4.00
CA GLY A 471 7.14 24.98 -2.67
C GLY A 471 7.78 23.59 -2.58
N GLY A 472 8.27 23.22 -1.40
CA GLY A 472 8.78 21.88 -1.11
C GLY A 472 8.15 21.32 0.17
N LEU A 473 7.79 20.04 0.14
CA LEU A 473 7.41 19.25 1.31
C LEU A 473 8.41 18.09 1.44
N PHE A 474 8.91 17.86 2.65
CA PHE A 474 9.95 16.86 2.92
C PHE A 474 9.44 15.92 4.02
N GLU A 475 9.01 14.73 3.63
CA GLU A 475 8.60 13.70 4.59
C GLU A 475 9.85 13.04 5.17
N THR A 476 9.89 12.83 6.48
CA THR A 476 11.06 12.34 7.24
C THR A 476 11.29 10.83 7.12
N GLY A 477 10.60 10.17 6.19
CA GLY A 477 10.64 8.73 5.97
C GLY A 477 9.32 8.21 5.40
N ALA A 478 9.27 6.91 5.10
CA ALA A 478 8.07 6.25 4.57
C ALA A 478 7.23 5.50 5.62
N GLY A 479 7.72 5.36 6.86
CA GLY A 479 7.10 4.57 7.92
C GLY A 479 6.01 5.28 8.74
N GLY A 480 5.44 4.56 9.71
CA GLY A 480 4.41 5.07 10.66
C GLY A 480 4.98 5.64 11.97
N SER A 481 4.10 5.95 12.93
CA SER A 481 4.44 6.60 14.22
C SER A 481 4.97 5.64 15.32
N ALA A 482 5.18 4.36 15.00
CA ALA A 482 5.82 3.36 15.85
C ALA A 482 5.30 3.29 17.32
N PRO A 483 4.03 2.90 17.58
CA PRO A 483 3.46 2.87 18.94
C PRO A 483 4.23 1.99 19.94
N LYS A 484 4.89 0.93 19.48
CA LYS A 484 5.75 0.07 20.31
C LYS A 484 6.99 0.81 20.85
N HIS A 485 7.39 1.94 20.27
CA HIS A 485 8.49 2.78 20.79
C HIS A 485 8.00 3.60 21.99
N VAL A 486 6.77 4.12 21.93
CA VAL A 486 6.14 4.86 23.04
C VAL A 486 5.93 3.96 24.26
N GLN A 487 5.53 2.70 24.05
CA GLN A 487 5.40 1.72 25.13
C GLN A 487 6.72 1.51 25.88
N GLN A 488 7.83 1.36 25.15
CA GLN A 488 9.17 1.24 25.75
C GLN A 488 9.56 2.51 26.50
N PHE A 489 9.34 3.67 25.90
CA PHE A 489 9.64 4.95 26.55
C PHE A 489 8.87 5.11 27.87
N ASN A 490 7.58 4.74 27.90
CA ASN A 490 6.77 4.81 29.12
C ASN A 490 7.21 3.80 30.19
N ALA A 491 7.61 2.59 29.79
CA ALA A 491 7.98 1.53 30.72
C ALA A 491 9.39 1.70 31.30
N GLU A 492 10.35 2.11 30.47
CA GLU A 492 11.77 2.09 30.82
C GLU A 492 12.56 3.34 30.39
N ASN A 493 11.86 4.43 30.00
CA ASN A 493 12.46 5.72 29.62
C ASN A 493 13.55 5.59 28.52
N HIS A 494 13.38 4.63 27.60
CA HIS A 494 14.26 4.41 26.45
C HIS A 494 13.49 4.62 25.15
N LEU A 495 13.92 5.58 24.33
CA LEU A 495 13.28 5.84 23.04
C LEU A 495 14.15 5.35 21.89
N ARG A 496 13.80 4.19 21.31
CA ARG A 496 14.52 3.58 20.17
C ARG A 496 14.11 4.12 18.79
N TRP A 497 13.50 5.30 18.72
CA TRP A 497 13.13 5.96 17.45
C TRP A 497 14.40 6.47 16.74
N ASP A 498 14.63 6.07 15.48
CA ASP A 498 15.77 6.52 14.68
C ASP A 498 15.39 7.79 13.90
N SER A 499 15.92 8.95 14.31
CA SER A 499 15.65 10.25 13.69
C SER A 499 16.46 10.52 12.42
N LEU A 500 17.19 9.53 11.88
CA LEU A 500 18.00 9.72 10.67
C LEU A 500 17.22 10.35 9.51
N GLY A 501 15.97 9.93 9.29
CA GLY A 501 15.13 10.50 8.23
C GLY A 501 14.75 11.96 8.45
N GLU A 502 14.71 12.43 9.71
CA GLU A 502 14.53 13.85 10.03
C GLU A 502 15.78 14.66 9.66
N PHE A 503 16.99 14.15 9.94
CA PHE A 503 18.24 14.80 9.58
C PHE A 503 18.36 14.95 8.06
N LEU A 504 18.05 13.88 7.34
CA LEU A 504 18.05 13.83 5.88
C LEU A 504 17.03 14.82 5.28
N ALA A 505 15.81 14.88 5.83
CA ALA A 505 14.79 15.82 5.37
C ALA A 505 15.18 17.29 5.62
N ILE A 506 15.84 17.59 6.74
CA ILE A 506 16.34 18.94 7.03
C ILE A 506 17.45 19.33 6.05
N ALA A 507 18.39 18.42 5.76
CA ALA A 507 19.48 18.67 4.82
C ALA A 507 18.94 19.04 3.43
N VAL A 508 17.98 18.27 2.91
CA VAL A 508 17.35 18.54 1.61
C VAL A 508 16.46 19.79 1.64
N SER A 509 15.77 20.07 2.74
CA SER A 509 14.99 21.30 2.91
C SER A 509 15.87 22.56 2.83
N LEU A 510 17.05 22.50 3.45
CA LEU A 510 18.04 23.59 3.40
C LEU A 510 18.67 23.72 2.00
N GLU A 511 18.91 22.61 1.31
CA GLU A 511 19.38 22.58 -0.08
C GLU A 511 18.35 23.26 -1.01
N ASP A 512 17.10 22.81 -0.98
CA ASP A 512 16.00 23.36 -1.79
C ASP A 512 15.79 24.85 -1.55
N LEU A 513 15.84 25.29 -0.28
CA LEU A 513 15.79 26.71 0.06
C LEU A 513 16.99 27.47 -0.53
N GLY A 514 18.19 26.90 -0.40
CA GLY A 514 19.44 27.45 -0.92
C GLY A 514 19.38 27.66 -2.42
N ASP A 515 18.99 26.64 -3.17
CA ASP A 515 18.90 26.66 -4.64
C ASP A 515 17.83 27.63 -5.14
N LYS A 516 16.64 27.61 -4.52
CA LYS A 516 15.53 28.49 -4.94
C LYS A 516 15.77 29.96 -4.66
N THR A 517 16.55 30.29 -3.62
CA THR A 517 16.75 31.67 -3.16
C THR A 517 18.16 32.21 -3.39
N GLY A 518 19.09 31.38 -3.87
CA GLY A 518 20.51 31.70 -3.94
C GLY A 518 21.17 31.88 -2.56
N ASN A 519 20.60 31.29 -1.51
CA ASN A 519 21.09 31.43 -0.14
C ASN A 519 22.27 30.49 0.14
N THR A 520 23.47 31.01 -0.04
CA THR A 520 24.73 30.27 0.18
C THR A 520 24.91 29.76 1.61
N LYS A 521 24.31 30.39 2.62
CA LYS A 521 24.36 29.90 4.02
C LYS A 521 23.49 28.67 4.22
N ALA A 522 22.32 28.61 3.58
CA ALA A 522 21.45 27.43 3.63
C ALA A 522 22.14 26.24 2.94
N LEU A 523 22.78 26.45 1.79
CA LEU A 523 23.58 25.44 1.10
C LEU A 523 24.73 24.93 1.98
N LEU A 524 25.47 25.82 2.64
CA LEU A 524 26.54 25.42 3.56
C LEU A 524 26.01 24.58 4.73
N LEU A 525 24.89 24.99 5.35
CA LEU A 525 24.27 24.22 6.43
C LEU A 525 23.84 22.82 5.96
N SER A 526 23.22 22.72 4.78
CA SER A 526 22.86 21.45 4.16
C SER A 526 24.07 20.53 4.00
N GLN A 527 25.14 21.02 3.36
CA GLN A 527 26.37 20.26 3.14
C GLN A 527 27.01 19.79 4.45
N THR A 528 27.11 20.67 5.46
CA THR A 528 27.66 20.27 6.75
C THR A 528 26.78 19.28 7.51
N LEU A 529 25.46 19.29 7.29
CA LEU A 529 24.54 18.32 7.88
C LEU A 529 24.64 16.95 7.20
N ASP A 530 24.89 16.89 5.89
CA ASP A 530 25.18 15.64 5.17
C ASP A 530 26.51 15.01 5.63
N GLU A 531 27.54 15.83 5.82
CA GLU A 531 28.81 15.38 6.40
C GLU A 531 28.63 14.85 7.83
N ALA A 532 27.88 15.59 8.66
CA ALA A 532 27.55 15.15 10.02
C ALA A 532 26.76 13.84 10.03
N THR A 533 25.79 13.68 9.14
CA THR A 533 24.99 12.46 9.00
C THR A 533 25.85 11.27 8.54
N SER A 534 26.79 11.50 7.63
CA SER A 534 27.74 10.49 7.18
C SER A 534 28.60 10.00 8.35
N ARG A 535 29.17 10.93 9.13
CA ARG A 535 29.97 10.61 10.31
C ARG A 535 29.14 9.91 11.41
N PHE A 536 27.91 10.35 11.63
CA PHE A 536 26.95 9.75 12.56
C PHE A 536 26.73 8.26 12.25
N LEU A 537 26.55 7.93 10.96
CA LEU A 537 26.43 6.55 10.48
C LEU A 537 27.74 5.77 10.67
N GLU A 538 28.88 6.34 10.26
CA GLU A 538 30.18 5.67 10.37
C GLU A 538 30.60 5.37 11.82
N GLU A 539 30.27 6.27 12.76
CA GLU A 539 30.53 6.08 14.19
C GLU A 539 29.45 5.25 14.91
N ASN A 540 28.47 4.70 14.17
CA ASN A 540 27.35 3.89 14.65
C ASN A 540 26.61 4.55 15.83
N LYS A 541 26.20 5.80 15.66
CA LYS A 541 25.50 6.60 16.68
C LYS A 541 23.98 6.54 16.59
N SER A 542 23.43 5.58 15.84
CA SER A 542 22.00 5.30 15.83
C SER A 542 21.51 4.78 17.20
N PRO A 543 20.23 5.03 17.55
CA PRO A 543 19.64 4.50 18.78
C PRO A 543 19.69 2.98 18.87
N SER A 544 20.17 2.47 19.99
CA SER A 544 20.04 1.06 20.35
C SER A 544 18.58 0.73 20.71
N ARG A 545 18.23 -0.56 20.60
CA ARG A 545 16.94 -1.09 21.02
C ARG A 545 16.90 -1.43 22.52
N LYS A 546 18.04 -1.46 23.20
CA LYS A 546 18.19 -1.93 24.58
C LYS A 546 18.27 -0.76 25.56
N VAL A 547 17.53 -0.87 26.67
CA VAL A 547 17.58 0.11 27.77
C VAL A 547 18.99 0.29 28.32
N ASN A 548 19.33 1.53 28.68
CA ASN A 548 20.65 1.98 29.16
C ASN A 548 21.78 2.00 28.11
N GLU A 549 21.47 1.70 26.85
CA GLU A 549 22.35 2.02 25.73
C GLU A 549 21.94 3.37 25.10
N LEU A 550 22.66 3.82 24.06
CA LEU A 550 22.34 5.08 23.37
C LEU A 550 20.89 5.05 22.84
N ASP A 551 20.12 6.10 23.06
CA ASP A 551 18.74 6.21 22.58
C ASP A 551 18.58 7.42 21.64
N ASN A 552 17.35 7.74 21.25
CA ASN A 552 17.03 8.87 20.36
C ASN A 552 17.67 10.20 20.81
N ARG A 553 17.63 10.51 22.11
CA ARG A 553 18.19 11.77 22.63
C ARG A 553 19.71 11.78 22.51
N GLY A 554 20.34 10.64 22.80
CA GLY A 554 21.77 10.46 22.60
C GLY A 554 22.20 10.52 21.13
N SER A 555 21.32 10.18 20.19
CA SER A 555 21.57 10.31 18.75
C SER A 555 21.48 11.76 18.25
N HIS A 556 20.74 12.63 18.95
CA HIS A 556 20.64 14.06 18.63
C HIS A 556 21.83 14.88 19.17
N PHE A 557 22.42 14.46 20.28
CA PHE A 557 23.61 15.06 20.89
C PHE A 557 24.88 14.68 20.13
#